data_AF-A0A9W3FNI6-F1
#
_entry.id   AF-A0A9W3FNI6-F1
#
_cell.length_a   1.000
_cell.length_b   1.000
_cell.length_c   1.000
_cell.angle_alpha   90.00
_cell.angle_beta   90.00
_cell.angle_gamma   90.00
#
_symmetry.space_group_name_H-M   'P 1'
#
loop_
_entity.id
_entity.type
_entity.pdbx_description
1 polymer ?
#
loop_
_entity_poly.entity_id
_entity_poly.type
_entity_poly.pdbx_seq_one_letter_code
_entity_poly.pdbx_strand_id
1 'polypeptide(L)'
;MMPLPAKSFCSTAQEGAQRSQTVGEAATTEARTSKSEPESTDAHWLTAEERNQVILDLKAAGWSELSERDAIYKEFSFKNFNQKTLGHHFGLHLMQAFGFNVPHLMQAFGFMSRVALQAEKMNHHPEWFNVYNKVQITLTSHDCGGLTKRDVKLAKFIEKAAASV
;
A
#
# COMPACT_ATOMS: atom_id res chain seq x y z
N MET A 1 -6.78 25.69 -25.33
CA MET A 1 -5.86 26.67 -24.71
C MET A 1 -6.71 27.75 -24.04
N MET A 2 -6.99 27.58 -22.75
CA MET A 2 -7.46 28.64 -21.85
C MET A 2 -6.90 28.32 -20.46
N PRO A 3 -6.19 29.26 -19.81
CA PRO A 3 -5.64 29.07 -18.48
C PRO A 3 -6.58 29.63 -17.42
N LEU A 4 -6.64 29.00 -16.24
CA LEU A 4 -7.17 29.60 -15.02
C LEU A 4 -6.29 29.23 -13.80
N PRO A 5 -6.27 30.06 -12.75
CA PRO A 5 -5.03 30.58 -12.18
C PRO A 5 -4.59 29.99 -10.82
N ALA A 6 -3.41 30.44 -10.40
CA ALA A 6 -2.67 30.08 -9.20
C ALA A 6 -3.26 30.57 -7.86
N LYS A 7 -2.99 29.76 -6.82
CA LYS A 7 -2.56 30.07 -5.43
C LYS A 7 -3.27 31.17 -4.63
N SER A 8 -3.79 30.78 -3.46
CA SER A 8 -4.01 31.62 -2.27
C SER A 8 -4.18 30.69 -1.06
N PHE A 9 -3.80 30.97 0.18
CA PHE A 9 -2.71 31.74 0.80
C PHE A 9 -2.69 31.20 2.26
N CYS A 10 -1.51 31.17 2.87
CA CYS A 10 -1.29 30.77 4.26
C CYS A 10 -1.92 31.80 5.23
N SER A 11 -2.59 31.37 6.30
CA SER A 11 -2.85 32.25 7.45
C SER A 11 -2.49 31.59 8.76
N THR A 12 -1.43 32.12 9.37
CA THR A 12 -1.16 32.07 10.81
C THR A 12 -2.04 33.09 11.54
N ALA A 13 -2.57 32.72 12.71
CA ALA A 13 -3.00 33.67 13.74
C ALA A 13 -2.86 33.03 15.13
N GLN A 14 -2.03 33.65 15.96
CA GLN A 14 -1.96 33.48 17.42
C GLN A 14 -3.04 34.33 18.10
N GLU A 15 -3.51 33.91 19.28
CA GLU A 15 -3.41 34.61 20.58
C GLU A 15 -4.48 34.11 21.57
N GLY A 16 -4.12 34.06 22.88
CA GLY A 16 -5.10 34.01 23.97
C GLY A 16 -4.69 33.19 25.19
N ALA A 17 -3.97 33.82 26.13
CA ALA A 17 -3.58 33.26 27.43
C ALA A 17 -4.65 33.47 28.52
N GLN A 18 -4.68 32.61 29.55
CA GLN A 18 -4.90 33.01 30.96
C GLN A 18 -4.59 31.92 31.99
N ARG A 19 -4.23 32.37 33.20
CA ARG A 19 -3.43 31.77 34.27
C ARG A 19 -4.30 31.36 35.47
N SER A 20 -3.95 30.29 36.19
CA SER A 20 -4.20 30.18 37.65
C SER A 20 -3.24 29.19 38.32
N GLN A 21 -2.74 29.55 39.50
CA GLN A 21 -1.77 28.83 40.34
C GLN A 21 -2.48 28.12 41.49
N THR A 22 -2.04 26.91 41.87
CA THR A 22 -1.97 26.45 43.27
C THR A 22 -0.86 25.41 43.47
N VAL A 23 -0.30 25.44 44.68
CA VAL A 23 0.93 24.83 45.19
C VAL A 23 0.71 23.37 45.63
N GLY A 24 1.75 22.52 45.58
CA GLY A 24 1.82 21.36 46.48
C GLY A 24 2.59 20.13 45.99
N GLU A 25 3.76 19.93 46.61
CA GLU A 25 4.35 18.64 47.03
C GLU A 25 5.27 17.83 46.10
N ALA A 26 6.41 17.47 46.69
CA ALA A 26 7.54 16.79 46.09
C ALA A 26 7.32 15.27 46.02
N ALA A 27 7.55 14.70 44.84
CA ALA A 27 7.74 13.27 44.66
C ALA A 27 8.97 13.03 43.76
N THR A 28 9.98 12.44 44.37
CA THR A 28 11.18 11.89 43.72
C THR A 28 10.76 10.97 42.57
N THR A 29 11.11 11.32 41.33
CA THR A 29 10.88 10.45 40.17
C THR A 29 12.22 10.16 39.52
N GLU A 30 12.56 8.88 39.53
CA GLU A 30 13.75 8.30 38.92
C GLU A 30 13.78 8.61 37.41
N ALA A 31 14.96 9.04 36.93
CA ALA A 31 15.20 9.28 35.52
C ALA A 31 15.19 7.94 34.75
N ARG A 32 13.99 7.53 34.31
CA ARG A 32 13.84 6.49 33.29
C ARG A 32 14.15 7.11 31.94
N THR A 33 15.40 6.97 31.49
CA THR A 33 15.78 7.19 30.09
C THR A 33 14.91 6.30 29.20
N SER A 34 13.80 6.84 28.70
CA SER A 34 13.07 6.28 27.57
C SER A 34 13.94 6.50 26.33
N LYS A 35 14.64 5.44 25.93
CA LYS A 35 15.23 5.36 24.60
C LYS A 35 14.07 5.49 23.62
N SER A 36 13.93 6.65 23.00
CA SER A 36 12.93 6.88 21.96
C SER A 36 13.26 5.95 20.79
N GLU A 37 12.36 5.01 20.50
CA GLU A 37 12.40 4.25 19.25
C GLU A 37 12.32 5.24 18.08
N PRO A 38 13.08 5.04 16.99
CA PRO A 38 13.11 6.01 15.91
C PRO A 38 11.74 6.05 15.22
N GLU A 39 11.22 7.27 15.10
CA GLU A 39 10.06 7.65 14.31
C GLU A 39 10.11 7.00 12.91
N SER A 40 8.96 6.53 12.43
CA SER A 40 8.88 5.73 11.20
C SER A 40 9.39 6.50 9.97
N THR A 41 10.58 6.14 9.49
CA THR A 41 11.25 6.69 8.29
C THR A 41 10.68 6.16 6.98
N ASP A 42 9.44 5.66 6.98
CA ASP A 42 8.81 5.03 5.82
C ASP A 42 8.43 6.02 4.69
N ALA A 43 8.41 7.31 4.98
CA ALA A 43 8.14 8.38 4.01
C ALA A 43 9.41 8.87 3.27
N HIS A 44 10.61 8.45 3.68
CA HIS A 44 11.82 8.84 2.96
C HIS A 44 11.98 8.03 1.67
N TRP A 45 12.63 8.63 0.66
CA TRP A 45 13.01 7.93 -0.58
C TRP A 45 13.91 6.74 -0.24
N LEU A 46 13.81 5.67 -1.02
CA LEU A 46 14.71 4.52 -0.88
C LEU A 46 16.13 4.93 -1.25
N THR A 47 17.12 4.56 -0.43
CA THR A 47 18.54 4.75 -0.80
C THR A 47 18.88 3.96 -2.07
N ALA A 48 19.99 4.29 -2.74
CA ALA A 48 20.38 3.60 -3.97
C ALA A 48 20.54 2.07 -3.75
N GLU A 49 21.15 1.66 -2.65
CA GLU A 49 21.33 0.26 -2.28
C GLU A 49 19.99 -0.43 -1.95
N GLU A 50 19.14 0.20 -1.13
CA GLU A 50 17.82 -0.32 -0.80
C GLU A 50 16.96 -0.48 -2.07
N ARG A 51 16.99 0.54 -2.93
CA ARG A 51 16.26 0.58 -4.19
C ARG A 51 16.68 -0.56 -5.10
N ASN A 52 17.99 -0.77 -5.30
CA ASN A 52 18.47 -1.83 -6.18
C ASN A 52 17.96 -3.21 -5.77
N GLN A 53 18.05 -3.55 -4.48
CA GLN A 53 17.56 -4.84 -3.99
C GLN A 53 16.03 -4.95 -4.12
N VAL A 54 15.30 -3.92 -3.70
CA VAL A 54 13.83 -3.90 -3.75
C VAL A 54 13.32 -4.04 -5.18
N ILE A 55 13.92 -3.33 -6.13
CA ILE A 55 13.52 -3.34 -7.53
C ILE A 55 13.78 -4.72 -8.14
N LEU A 56 14.88 -5.39 -7.80
CA LEU A 56 15.14 -6.76 -8.26
C LEU A 56 14.05 -7.73 -7.77
N ASP A 57 13.69 -7.65 -6.49
CA ASP A 57 12.64 -8.51 -5.92
C ASP A 57 11.27 -8.23 -6.56
N LEU A 58 10.93 -6.96 -6.76
CA LEU A 58 9.67 -6.55 -7.40
C LEU A 58 9.62 -6.98 -8.87
N LYS A 59 10.73 -6.86 -9.61
CA LYS A 59 10.85 -7.37 -10.99
C LYS A 59 10.71 -8.88 -11.06
N ALA A 60 11.29 -9.62 -10.11
CA ALA A 60 11.09 -11.07 -10.01
C ALA A 60 9.63 -11.44 -9.75
N ALA A 61 8.89 -10.59 -9.03
CA ALA A 61 7.44 -10.73 -8.85
C ALA A 61 6.62 -10.20 -10.04
N GLY A 62 7.24 -9.73 -11.13
CA GLY A 62 6.56 -9.26 -12.34
C GLY A 62 6.12 -7.79 -12.32
N TRP A 63 6.61 -6.98 -11.37
CA TRP A 63 6.45 -5.53 -11.41
C TRP A 63 7.46 -4.91 -12.38
N SER A 64 7.09 -3.78 -12.98
CA SER A 64 7.95 -3.00 -13.88
C SER A 64 8.12 -1.58 -13.35
N GLU A 65 9.26 -0.95 -13.63
CA GLU A 65 9.44 0.47 -13.37
C GLU A 65 8.90 1.29 -14.55
N LEU A 66 8.27 2.43 -14.27
CA LEU A 66 7.86 3.37 -15.31
C LEU A 66 9.03 4.29 -15.69
N SER A 67 9.18 4.57 -16.99
CA SER A 67 10.26 5.43 -17.51
C SER A 67 10.01 6.92 -17.30
N GLU A 68 8.75 7.32 -17.18
CA GLU A 68 8.35 8.74 -17.14
C GLU A 68 8.25 9.32 -15.73
N ARG A 69 8.19 8.45 -14.71
CA ARG A 69 8.06 8.84 -13.29
C ARG A 69 8.60 7.75 -12.38
N ASP A 70 9.03 8.13 -11.18
CA ASP A 70 9.51 7.19 -10.18
C ASP A 70 8.36 6.40 -9.55
N ALA A 71 7.93 5.34 -10.24
CA ALA A 71 6.81 4.50 -9.88
C ALA A 71 6.99 3.08 -10.39
N ILE A 72 6.30 2.14 -9.74
CA ILE A 72 6.21 0.74 -10.17
C ILE A 72 4.82 0.42 -10.67
N TYR A 73 4.74 -0.50 -11.63
CA TYR A 73 3.52 -0.87 -12.34
C TYR A 73 3.38 -2.39 -12.45
N LYS A 74 2.15 -2.91 -12.33
CA LYS A 74 1.83 -4.29 -12.66
C LYS A 74 0.36 -4.45 -13.10
N GLU A 75 0.13 -5.33 -14.06
CA GLU A 75 -1.21 -5.79 -14.45
C GLU A 75 -1.51 -7.16 -13.82
N PHE A 76 -2.66 -7.28 -13.16
CA PHE A 76 -3.21 -8.53 -12.65
C PHE A 76 -4.38 -8.96 -13.52
N SER A 77 -4.48 -10.26 -13.83
CA SER A 77 -5.54 -10.84 -14.65
C SER A 77 -6.12 -12.07 -13.96
N PHE A 78 -7.40 -12.00 -13.59
CA PHE A 78 -8.11 -13.06 -12.86
C PHE A 78 -8.90 -13.91 -13.86
N LYS A 79 -8.74 -15.24 -13.82
CA LYS A 79 -9.45 -16.16 -14.73
C LYS A 79 -10.56 -16.90 -14.00
N ASN A 80 -11.58 -17.34 -14.74
CA ASN A 80 -12.55 -18.28 -14.21
C ASN A 80 -11.90 -19.64 -13.92
N PHE A 81 -12.28 -20.28 -12.83
CA PHE A 81 -11.97 -21.68 -12.54
C PHE A 81 -12.74 -22.60 -13.51
N ASN A 82 -12.26 -22.70 -14.75
CA ASN A 82 -12.75 -23.68 -15.75
C ASN A 82 -11.60 -24.54 -16.28
N GLN A 83 -10.58 -24.81 -15.45
CA GLN A 83 -9.49 -25.73 -15.80
C GLN A 83 -9.51 -26.94 -14.86
N LYS A 84 -10.35 -27.93 -15.19
CA LYS A 84 -10.07 -29.31 -14.79
C LYS A 84 -8.83 -29.76 -15.55
N THR A 85 -7.68 -29.76 -14.90
CA THR A 85 -6.63 -30.73 -15.25
C THR A 85 -7.10 -32.08 -14.72
N LEU A 86 -7.82 -32.83 -15.56
CA LEU A 86 -7.98 -34.28 -15.37
C LEU A 86 -6.60 -34.90 -15.62
N GLY A 87 -5.82 -35.03 -14.55
CA GLY A 87 -4.52 -35.68 -14.56
C GLY A 87 -4.21 -36.18 -13.15
N HIS A 88 -4.55 -37.45 -12.93
CA HIS A 88 -4.10 -38.35 -11.85
C HIS A 88 -3.18 -37.72 -10.79
N HIS A 89 -3.66 -37.55 -9.55
CA HIS A 89 -2.94 -38.00 -8.36
C HIS A 89 -3.91 -38.06 -7.18
N PHE A 90 -4.13 -39.28 -6.70
CA PHE A 90 -4.98 -39.64 -5.57
C PHE A 90 -4.43 -39.04 -4.26
N GLY A 91 -5.30 -38.46 -3.44
CA GLY A 91 -5.07 -38.27 -2.01
C GLY A 91 -4.65 -36.87 -1.56
N LEU A 92 -5.64 -35.96 -1.44
CA LEU A 92 -5.85 -34.97 -0.36
C LEU A 92 -6.61 -33.75 -0.90
N HIS A 93 -7.88 -33.89 -1.31
CA HIS A 93 -8.73 -32.76 -1.70
C HIS A 93 -10.21 -33.09 -1.43
N LEU A 94 -10.62 -33.02 -0.16
CA LEU A 94 -12.03 -33.19 0.24
C LEU A 94 -12.70 -31.86 0.64
N MET A 95 -12.29 -30.74 0.03
CA MET A 95 -13.02 -29.47 0.13
C MET A 95 -12.95 -28.64 -1.17
N GLN A 96 -13.19 -29.27 -2.32
CA GLN A 96 -13.44 -28.58 -3.61
C GLN A 96 -14.76 -29.02 -4.25
N ALA A 97 -15.79 -29.31 -3.45
CA ALA A 97 -17.06 -29.87 -3.94
C ALA A 97 -18.23 -28.86 -4.02
N PHE A 98 -17.99 -27.57 -3.83
CA PHE A 98 -19.02 -26.53 -4.03
C PHE A 98 -18.53 -25.53 -5.07
N GLY A 99 -18.45 -25.99 -6.33
CA GLY A 99 -17.98 -25.21 -7.47
C GLY A 99 -18.94 -24.08 -7.84
N PHE A 100 -18.94 -23.00 -7.06
CA PHE A 100 -19.51 -21.73 -7.48
C PHE A 100 -18.51 -21.03 -8.40
N ASN A 101 -18.86 -20.90 -9.68
CA ASN A 101 -18.08 -20.07 -10.60
C ASN A 101 -18.27 -18.60 -10.18
N VAL A 102 -17.27 -18.05 -9.51
CA VAL A 102 -17.25 -16.62 -9.17
C VAL A 102 -16.91 -15.86 -10.45
N PRO A 103 -17.81 -14.99 -10.96
CA PRO A 103 -17.55 -14.23 -12.17
C PRO A 103 -16.24 -13.43 -12.05
N HIS A 104 -15.51 -13.34 -13.15
CA HIS A 104 -14.20 -12.70 -13.22
C HIS A 104 -14.13 -11.26 -12.66
N LEU A 105 -15.22 -10.50 -12.75
CA LEU A 105 -15.33 -9.17 -12.15
C LEU A 105 -15.38 -9.23 -10.62
N MET A 106 -16.09 -10.21 -10.06
CA MET A 106 -16.22 -10.36 -8.61
C MET A 106 -14.90 -10.79 -7.96
N GLN A 107 -14.11 -11.62 -8.64
CA GLN A 107 -12.75 -11.96 -8.21
C GLN A 107 -11.85 -10.72 -8.18
N ALA A 108 -11.82 -9.96 -9.28
CA ALA A 108 -11.05 -8.72 -9.37
C ALA A 108 -11.47 -7.71 -8.30
N PHE A 109 -12.78 -7.51 -8.11
CA PHE A 109 -13.29 -6.55 -7.13
C PHE A 109 -13.08 -7.01 -5.67
N GLY A 110 -13.13 -8.32 -5.41
CA GLY A 110 -12.76 -8.90 -4.11
C GLY A 110 -11.28 -8.70 -3.78
N PHE A 111 -10.41 -8.91 -4.76
CA PHE A 111 -8.99 -8.54 -4.66
C PHE A 111 -8.81 -7.05 -4.37
N MET A 112 -9.45 -6.18 -5.16
CA MET A 112 -9.37 -4.72 -4.99
C MET A 112 -9.87 -4.27 -3.61
N SER A 113 -10.94 -4.87 -3.10
CA SER A 113 -11.50 -4.57 -1.77
C SER A 113 -10.48 -4.84 -0.66
N ARG A 114 -9.73 -5.94 -0.74
CA ARG A 114 -8.68 -6.27 0.22
C ARG A 114 -7.51 -5.28 0.16
N VAL A 115 -7.13 -4.87 -1.06
CA VAL A 115 -6.10 -3.85 -1.26
C VAL A 115 -6.56 -2.51 -0.70
N ALA A 116 -7.81 -2.11 -0.90
CA ALA A 116 -8.38 -0.88 -0.35
C ALA A 116 -8.34 -0.84 1.19
N LEU A 117 -8.71 -1.94 1.85
CA LEU A 117 -8.62 -2.04 3.32
C LEU A 117 -7.19 -1.88 3.83
N GLN A 118 -6.21 -2.45 3.12
CA GLN A 118 -4.81 -2.31 3.50
C GLN A 118 -4.27 -0.91 3.19
N ALA A 119 -4.69 -0.31 2.07
CA ALA A 119 -4.33 1.04 1.69
C ALA A 119 -4.78 2.07 2.75
N GLU A 120 -6.03 1.97 3.21
CA GLU A 120 -6.55 2.78 4.32
C GLU A 120 -5.76 2.57 5.61
N LYS A 121 -5.48 1.32 5.98
CA LYS A 121 -4.68 1.00 7.18
C LYS A 121 -3.27 1.62 7.13
N MET A 122 -2.67 1.69 5.94
CA MET A 122 -1.34 2.25 5.74
C MET A 122 -1.34 3.75 5.45
N ASN A 123 -2.53 4.36 5.25
CA ASN A 123 -2.69 5.69 4.67
C ASN A 123 -1.82 5.87 3.41
N HIS A 124 -1.87 4.88 2.51
CA HIS A 124 -1.10 4.85 1.27
C HIS A 124 -1.92 4.18 0.16
N HIS A 125 -2.29 4.94 -0.85
CA HIS A 125 -3.29 4.51 -1.84
C HIS A 125 -2.66 4.22 -3.20
N PRO A 126 -3.11 3.16 -3.90
CA PRO A 126 -2.66 2.90 -5.27
C PRO A 126 -3.35 3.84 -6.26
N GLU A 127 -2.66 4.10 -7.38
CA GLU A 127 -3.34 4.46 -8.62
C GLU A 127 -3.72 3.16 -9.32
N TRP A 128 -4.97 3.01 -9.75
CA TRP A 128 -5.38 1.80 -10.48
C TRP A 128 -6.42 2.06 -11.56
N PHE A 129 -6.48 1.12 -12.50
CA PHE A 129 -7.48 1.06 -13.55
C PHE A 129 -7.98 -0.38 -13.66
N ASN A 130 -9.30 -0.57 -13.66
CA ASN A 130 -9.92 -1.90 -13.75
C ASN A 130 -10.85 -1.98 -14.95
N VAL A 131 -10.69 -3.05 -15.75
CA VAL A 131 -11.60 -3.44 -16.82
C VAL A 131 -11.87 -4.93 -16.69
N TYR A 132 -13.10 -5.26 -16.29
CA TYR A 132 -13.54 -6.62 -16.01
C TYR A 132 -12.58 -7.36 -15.07
N ASN A 133 -11.81 -8.30 -15.62
CA ASN A 133 -10.94 -9.21 -14.90
C ASN A 133 -9.49 -8.73 -14.82
N LYS A 134 -9.19 -7.56 -15.40
CA LYS A 134 -7.86 -6.95 -15.40
C LYS A 134 -7.81 -5.79 -14.43
N VAL A 135 -6.81 -5.76 -13.57
CA VAL A 135 -6.53 -4.64 -12.66
C VAL A 135 -5.09 -4.20 -12.90
N GLN A 136 -4.94 -2.98 -13.41
CA GLN A 136 -3.65 -2.31 -13.59
C GLN A 136 -3.38 -1.45 -12.37
N ILE A 137 -2.22 -1.61 -11.75
CA ILE A 137 -1.85 -0.89 -10.53
C ILE A 137 -0.52 -0.18 -10.74
N THR A 138 -0.49 1.11 -10.39
CA THR A 138 0.71 1.94 -10.30
C THR A 138 0.90 2.41 -8.86
N LEU A 139 2.12 2.31 -8.32
CA LEU A 139 2.46 2.75 -6.96
C LEU A 139 3.58 3.78 -7.00
N THR A 140 3.36 4.90 -6.29
CA THR A 140 4.35 5.93 -5.95
C THR A 140 3.88 6.65 -4.69
N SER A 141 4.78 7.34 -4.01
CA SER A 141 4.44 8.24 -2.90
C SER A 141 4.36 9.68 -3.40
N HIS A 142 3.15 10.20 -3.56
CA HIS A 142 2.88 11.54 -4.11
C HIS A 142 3.43 12.69 -3.27
N ASP A 143 3.42 12.53 -1.95
CA ASP A 143 3.97 13.49 -0.99
C ASP A 143 5.49 13.67 -1.13
N CYS A 144 6.19 12.63 -1.60
CA CYS A 144 7.64 12.62 -1.78
C CYS A 144 8.08 12.63 -3.25
N GLY A 145 7.15 12.51 -4.19
CA GLY A 145 7.40 12.51 -5.63
C GLY A 145 8.15 11.28 -6.15
N GLY A 146 8.11 10.15 -5.44
CA GLY A 146 8.85 8.94 -5.83
C GLY A 146 8.58 7.72 -4.98
N LEU A 147 9.39 6.68 -5.19
CA LEU A 147 9.20 5.36 -4.56
C LEU A 147 9.73 5.36 -3.12
N THR A 148 8.89 4.93 -2.18
CA THR A 148 9.24 4.80 -0.76
C THR A 148 9.02 3.38 -0.25
N LYS A 149 9.33 3.16 1.04
CA LYS A 149 9.07 1.88 1.72
C LYS A 149 7.57 1.55 1.77
N ARG A 150 6.68 2.53 1.75
CA ARG A 150 5.22 2.32 1.70
C ARG A 150 4.79 1.63 0.41
N ASP A 151 5.33 2.07 -0.73
CA ASP A 151 5.06 1.47 -2.04
C ASP A 151 5.45 -0.01 -2.06
N VAL A 152 6.64 -0.32 -1.53
CA VAL A 152 7.15 -1.69 -1.45
C VAL A 152 6.28 -2.56 -0.54
N LYS A 153 5.89 -2.04 0.64
CA LYS A 153 5.03 -2.75 1.59
C LYS A 153 3.67 -3.04 0.97
N LEU A 154 3.07 -2.07 0.28
CA LEU A 154 1.78 -2.24 -0.39
C LEU A 154 1.88 -3.20 -1.57
N ALA A 155 2.92 -3.12 -2.41
CA ALA A 155 3.17 -4.06 -3.49
C ALA A 155 3.27 -5.51 -2.99
N LYS A 156 4.03 -5.75 -1.91
CA LYS A 156 4.15 -7.07 -1.27
C LYS A 156 2.81 -7.57 -0.72
N PHE A 157 1.98 -6.70 -0.18
CA PHE A 157 0.63 -7.07 0.25
C PHE A 157 -0.26 -7.42 -0.95
N ILE A 158 -0.20 -6.63 -2.02
CA ILE A 158 -0.95 -6.85 -3.26
C ILE A 158 -0.64 -8.24 -3.84
N GLU A 159 0.63 -8.65 -3.89
CA GLU A 159 1.01 -10.01 -4.31
C GLU A 159 0.33 -11.10 -3.47
N LYS A 160 0.34 -10.94 -2.13
CA LYS A 160 -0.33 -11.87 -1.22
C LYS A 160 -1.84 -11.89 -1.43
N ALA A 161 -2.44 -10.73 -1.68
CA ALA A 161 -3.87 -10.61 -1.95
C ALA A 161 -4.24 -11.30 -3.27
N ALA A 162 -3.44 -11.11 -4.32
CA ALA A 162 -3.65 -11.73 -5.62
C ALA A 162 -3.47 -13.26 -5.59
N ALA A 163 -2.52 -13.78 -4.81
CA ALA A 163 -2.28 -15.22 -4.69
C ALA A 163 -3.39 -16.01 -3.94
N SER A 164 -4.35 -15.31 -3.34
CA SER A 164 -5.44 -15.89 -2.56
C SER A 164 -6.83 -15.65 -3.16
N VAL A 165 -6.85 -15.31 -4.45
CA VAL A 165 -8.05 -15.20 -5.30
C VAL A 165 -7.93 -16.22 -6.42
#